data_AF-A0AB73M634-F1
#
_entry.id   AF-A0AB73M634-F1
#
_cell.length_a   1.000
_cell.length_b   1.000
_cell.length_c   1.000
_cell.angle_alpha   90.00
_cell.angle_beta   90.00
_cell.angle_gamma   90.00
#
_symmetry.space_group_name_H-M   'P 1'
#
loop_
_entity.id
_entity.type
_entity.pdbx_description
1 polymer ?
#
loop_
_entity_poly.entity_id
_entity_poly.type
_entity_poly.pdbx_seq_one_letter_code
_entity_poly.pdbx_strand_id
1 'polypeptide(L)'
;MAQTLEKISSLESNQNESVPANNEYPFPHKPDGSPDLEGCVRRYGELERTIDSLVSTADDKISEIRSTLVNQTEPLEKERVSLLDYLKANLKQENFPNGSKTIVLAAGEISKRSSKAVSVVPTVGEVLKKNHLIKFEKEAQAKFGGVFLKMKLEVSKSAIQANASAAKKLIGAEIEKRETLSIKPAKTEIQE
;
A
#
# COMPACT_ATOMS: atom_id res chain seq x y z
N MET A 1 23.82 7.89 21.49
CA MET A 1 24.21 7.72 20.08
C MET A 1 25.38 6.76 19.89
N ALA A 2 26.46 6.83 20.70
CA ALA A 2 27.60 5.92 20.56
C ALA A 2 27.26 4.42 20.83
N GLN A 3 26.44 4.12 21.84
CA GLN A 3 26.08 2.74 22.22
C GLN A 3 25.15 2.04 21.20
N THR A 4 24.46 2.80 20.36
CA THR A 4 23.55 2.27 19.33
C THR A 4 24.33 1.80 18.09
N LEU A 5 25.46 2.45 17.80
CA LEU A 5 26.33 2.12 16.66
C LEU A 5 27.14 0.84 16.93
N GLU A 6 27.59 0.60 18.17
CA GLU A 6 28.28 -0.66 18.53
C GLU A 6 27.38 -1.90 18.42
N LYS A 7 26.07 -1.76 18.69
CA LYS A 7 25.10 -2.86 18.52
C LYS A 7 24.79 -3.20 17.07
N ILE A 8 24.97 -2.25 16.14
CA ILE A 8 24.82 -2.50 14.70
C ILE A 8 26.05 -3.22 14.16
N SER A 9 27.26 -2.82 14.60
CA SER A 9 28.52 -3.46 14.18
C SER A 9 28.64 -4.93 14.64
N SER A 10 28.02 -5.30 15.76
CA SER A 10 27.99 -6.68 16.26
C SER A 10 26.93 -7.58 15.59
N LEU A 11 26.03 -7.02 14.77
CA LEU A 11 25.15 -7.80 13.89
C LEU A 11 25.83 -8.17 12.56
N GLU A 12 26.84 -7.40 12.14
CA GLU A 12 27.59 -7.65 10.91
C GLU A 12 28.57 -8.84 11.04
N SER A 13 28.98 -9.18 12.26
CA SER A 13 29.99 -10.24 12.49
C SER A 13 29.45 -11.68 12.44
N ASN A 14 28.14 -11.89 12.40
CA ASN A 14 27.52 -13.23 12.32
C ASN A 14 27.03 -13.59 10.91
N GLN A 15 27.28 -12.77 9.89
CA GLN A 15 26.92 -13.06 8.49
C GLN A 15 28.05 -13.71 7.69
N ASN A 16 28.76 -14.66 8.31
CA ASN A 16 29.84 -15.39 7.64
C ASN A 16 29.38 -16.76 7.10
N GLU A 17 28.20 -16.80 6.49
CA GLU A 17 27.85 -17.84 5.52
C GLU A 17 27.95 -17.22 4.13
N SER A 18 29.08 -17.48 3.48
CA SER A 18 29.40 -17.01 2.13
C SER A 18 28.32 -17.42 1.12
N VAL A 19 27.73 -16.43 0.43
CA VAL A 19 26.99 -16.67 -0.81
C VAL A 19 27.98 -17.22 -1.85
N PRO A 20 27.75 -18.39 -2.46
CA PRO A 20 28.67 -18.94 -3.44
C PRO A 20 28.77 -18.01 -4.66
N ALA A 21 30.01 -17.71 -5.07
CA ALA A 21 30.36 -16.73 -6.10
C ALA A 21 30.00 -17.14 -7.54
N ASN A 22 29.52 -18.37 -7.74
CA ASN A 22 29.01 -18.88 -9.00
C ASN A 22 27.55 -19.30 -8.78
N ASN A 23 26.66 -18.99 -9.73
CA ASN A 23 25.20 -19.24 -9.71
C ASN A 23 24.73 -20.71 -9.46
N GLU A 24 25.58 -21.59 -8.96
CA GLU A 24 25.26 -22.95 -8.55
C GLU A 24 24.70 -22.95 -7.13
N TYR A 25 23.40 -22.70 -7.01
CA TYR A 25 22.67 -23.24 -5.87
C TYR A 25 22.65 -24.77 -6.06
N PRO A 26 23.20 -25.57 -5.13
CA PRO A 26 23.16 -27.02 -5.27
C PRO A 26 21.72 -27.47 -5.06
N PHE A 27 20.97 -27.58 -6.15
CA PHE A 27 19.63 -28.12 -6.11
C PHE A 27 19.70 -29.60 -5.70
N PRO A 28 18.73 -30.10 -4.91
CA PRO A 28 18.62 -31.52 -4.64
C PRO A 28 18.52 -32.34 -5.94
N HIS A 29 19.40 -33.33 -6.09
CA HIS A 29 19.38 -34.29 -7.20
C HIS A 29 19.41 -35.72 -6.64
N LYS A 30 18.82 -36.65 -7.38
CA LYS A 30 18.89 -38.09 -7.10
C LYS A 30 20.25 -38.66 -7.53
N PRO A 31 20.61 -39.89 -7.11
CA PRO A 31 21.86 -40.54 -7.51
C PRO A 31 22.02 -40.72 -9.03
N ASP A 32 20.93 -40.72 -9.78
CA ASP A 32 20.91 -40.79 -11.25
C ASP A 32 21.10 -39.42 -11.94
N GLY A 33 21.28 -38.34 -11.17
CA GLY A 33 21.44 -36.98 -11.67
C GLY A 33 20.14 -36.27 -12.03
N SER A 34 18.98 -36.90 -11.89
CA SER A 34 17.69 -36.23 -12.09
C SER A 34 17.31 -35.34 -10.90
N PRO A 35 16.47 -34.30 -11.08
CA PRO A 35 16.05 -33.45 -9.98
C PRO A 35 15.29 -34.22 -8.89
N ASP A 36 15.68 -34.02 -7.64
CA ASP A 36 14.91 -34.48 -6.48
C ASP A 36 13.81 -33.45 -6.17
N LEU A 37 12.64 -33.66 -6.79
CA LEU A 37 11.49 -32.75 -6.64
C LEU A 37 11.02 -32.64 -5.18
N GLU A 38 11.09 -33.71 -4.39
CA GLU A 38 10.70 -33.67 -2.98
C GLU A 38 11.70 -32.86 -2.16
N GLY A 39 12.99 -33.09 -2.37
CA GLY A 39 14.06 -32.27 -1.79
C GLY A 39 13.93 -30.79 -2.15
N CYS A 40 13.63 -30.49 -3.42
CA CYS A 40 13.41 -29.13 -3.89
C CYS A 40 12.21 -28.45 -3.20
N VAL A 41 11.07 -29.13 -3.10
CA VAL A 41 9.87 -28.59 -2.42
C VAL A 41 10.13 -28.40 -0.92
N ARG A 42 10.85 -29.33 -0.28
CA ARG A 42 11.25 -29.20 1.13
C ARG A 42 12.15 -27.99 1.34
N ARG A 43 13.22 -27.86 0.54
CA ARG A 43 14.15 -26.73 0.63
C ARG A 43 13.47 -25.40 0.34
N TYR A 44 12.56 -25.36 -0.63
CA TYR A 44 11.75 -24.18 -0.92
C TYR A 44 10.92 -23.75 0.31
N GLY A 45 10.28 -24.70 1.00
CA GLY A 45 9.54 -24.41 2.24
C GLY A 45 10.42 -23.95 3.42
N GLU A 46 11.64 -24.50 3.56
CA GLU A 46 12.61 -24.02 4.56
C GLU A 46 13.03 -22.57 4.28
N LEU A 47 13.28 -22.24 3.02
CA LEU A 47 13.64 -20.88 2.60
C LEU A 47 12.48 -19.91 2.82
N GLU A 48 11.24 -20.28 2.46
CA GLU A 48 10.05 -19.45 2.73
C GLU A 48 9.94 -19.12 4.23
N ARG A 49 10.07 -20.10 5.13
CA ARG A 49 9.99 -19.87 6.58
C ARG A 49 11.14 -19.01 7.11
N THR A 50 12.34 -19.20 6.56
CA THR A 50 13.51 -18.39 6.94
C THR A 50 13.30 -16.93 6.51
N ILE A 51 12.81 -16.71 5.30
CA ILE A 51 12.44 -15.38 4.79
C ILE A 51 11.35 -14.76 5.68
N ASP A 52 10.29 -15.50 5.98
CA ASP A 52 9.18 -15.02 6.83
C ASP A 52 9.69 -14.62 8.23
N SER A 53 10.58 -15.41 8.83
CA SER A 53 11.20 -15.09 10.12
C SER A 53 12.05 -13.81 10.07
N LEU A 54 12.83 -13.63 9.00
CA LEU A 54 13.64 -12.44 8.80
C LEU A 54 12.76 -11.20 8.57
N VAL A 55 11.69 -11.32 7.78
CA VAL A 55 10.71 -10.25 7.53
C VAL A 55 10.02 -9.87 8.83
N SER A 56 9.55 -10.85 9.61
CA SER A 56 8.93 -10.59 10.93
C SER A 56 9.89 -9.84 11.86
N THR A 57 11.15 -10.27 11.92
CA THR A 57 12.18 -9.60 12.73
C THR A 57 12.42 -8.16 12.27
N ALA A 58 12.40 -7.92 10.96
CA ALA A 58 12.54 -6.59 10.39
C ALA A 58 11.32 -5.71 10.69
N ASP A 59 10.11 -6.26 10.58
CA ASP A 59 8.86 -5.57 10.87
C ASP A 59 8.76 -5.17 12.35
N ASP A 60 9.23 -6.02 13.26
CA ASP A 60 9.33 -5.69 14.69
C ASP A 60 10.25 -4.49 14.93
N LYS A 61 11.44 -4.49 14.32
CA LYS A 61 12.39 -3.36 14.40
C LYS A 61 11.83 -2.08 13.77
N ILE A 62 11.18 -2.19 12.61
CA ILE A 62 10.50 -1.05 11.96
C ILE A 62 9.42 -0.50 12.88
N SER A 63 8.66 -1.36 13.55
CA SER A 63 7.61 -0.97 14.49
C SER A 63 8.18 -0.23 15.70
N GLU A 64 9.29 -0.71 16.27
CA GLU A 64 9.99 -0.03 17.37
C GLU A 64 10.51 1.36 16.95
N ILE A 65 11.12 1.46 15.77
CA ILE A 65 11.59 2.73 15.21
C ILE A 65 10.43 3.69 15.00
N ARG A 66 9.31 3.23 14.42
CA ARG A 66 8.11 4.04 14.20
C ARG A 66 7.50 4.51 15.52
N SER A 67 7.42 3.64 16.52
CA SER A 67 6.91 4.00 17.85
C SER A 67 7.79 5.08 18.50
N THR A 68 9.11 4.91 18.44
CA THR A 68 10.07 5.91 18.94
C THR A 68 9.90 7.25 18.23
N LEU A 69 9.78 7.24 16.90
CA LEU A 69 9.59 8.45 16.11
C LEU A 69 8.26 9.15 16.45
N VAL A 70 7.17 8.41 16.62
CA VAL A 70 5.88 8.98 17.03
C VAL A 70 6.00 9.62 18.42
N ASN A 71 6.60 8.94 19.40
CA ASN A 71 6.75 9.47 20.75
C ASN A 71 7.59 10.76 20.78
N GLN A 72 8.59 10.88 19.91
CA GLN A 72 9.43 12.07 19.80
C GLN A 72 8.75 13.21 19.02
N THR A 73 7.98 12.89 17.98
CA THR A 73 7.35 13.90 17.11
C THR A 73 5.99 14.36 17.62
N GLU A 74 5.27 13.56 18.40
CA GLU A 74 3.95 13.91 18.93
C GLU A 74 3.92 15.23 19.72
N PRO A 75 4.82 15.52 20.68
CA PRO A 75 4.81 16.83 21.35
C PRO A 75 5.10 17.99 20.38
N LEU A 76 5.97 17.77 19.39
CA LEU A 76 6.31 18.79 18.39
C LEU A 76 5.14 19.06 17.44
N GLU A 77 4.41 18.03 17.02
CA GLU A 77 3.20 18.17 16.22
C GLU A 77 2.07 18.85 17.01
N LYS A 78 1.94 18.54 18.30
CA LYS A 78 0.99 19.26 19.19
C LYS A 78 1.32 20.75 19.27
N GLU A 79 2.60 21.10 19.41
CA GLU A 79 3.06 22.48 19.41
C GLU A 79 2.80 23.14 18.05
N ARG A 80 3.16 22.48 16.95
CA ARG A 80 2.96 22.96 15.58
C ARG A 80 1.50 23.23 15.27
N VAL A 81 0.58 22.33 15.65
CA VAL A 81 -0.87 22.53 15.48
C VAL A 81 -1.37 23.69 16.33
N SER A 82 -0.93 23.77 17.60
CA SER A 82 -1.31 24.86 18.50
C SER A 82 -0.88 26.23 17.95
N LEU A 83 0.34 26.32 17.39
CA LEU A 83 0.85 27.51 16.72
C LEU A 83 0.03 27.85 15.46
N LEU A 84 -0.30 26.84 14.65
CA LEU A 84 -1.12 27.04 13.46
C LEU A 84 -2.52 27.55 13.81
N ASP A 85 -3.14 27.02 14.85
CA ASP A 85 -4.47 27.44 15.30
C ASP A 85 -4.45 28.82 15.95
N TYR A 86 -3.41 29.13 16.72
CA TYR A 86 -3.15 30.48 17.19
C TYR A 86 -3.04 31.47 16.02
N LEU A 87 -2.26 31.13 14.99
CA LEU A 87 -2.12 31.96 13.79
C LEU A 87 -3.46 32.12 13.06
N LYS A 88 -4.24 31.05 12.86
CA LYS A 88 -5.56 31.14 12.23
C LYS A 88 -6.54 32.03 13.02
N ALA A 89 -6.51 31.97 14.35
CA ALA A 89 -7.38 32.76 15.22
C ALA A 89 -7.01 34.26 15.21
N ASN A 90 -5.73 34.58 15.01
CA ASN A 90 -5.22 35.95 15.12
C ASN A 90 -4.90 36.61 13.77
N LEU A 91 -4.78 35.86 12.68
CA LEU A 91 -4.58 36.40 11.32
C LEU A 91 -5.89 36.99 10.79
N LYS A 92 -5.93 38.32 10.70
CA LYS A 92 -7.02 39.10 10.12
C LYS A 92 -6.72 39.44 8.67
N GLN A 93 -7.76 39.81 7.93
CA GLN A 93 -7.63 40.26 6.54
C GLN A 93 -6.72 41.48 6.41
N GLU A 94 -6.70 42.35 7.44
CA GLU A 94 -5.87 43.54 7.54
C GLU A 94 -4.36 43.24 7.56
N ASN A 95 -3.96 42.04 7.99
CA ASN A 95 -2.56 41.62 8.00
C ASN A 95 -2.02 41.35 6.57
N PHE A 96 -2.90 41.20 5.58
CA PHE A 96 -2.51 40.99 4.20
C PHE A 96 -2.33 42.33 3.47
N PRO A 97 -1.11 42.66 3.00
CA PRO A 97 -0.83 43.96 2.41
C PRO A 97 -1.58 44.14 1.09
N ASN A 98 -2.23 45.30 0.93
CA ASN A 98 -2.79 45.79 -0.34
C ASN A 98 -3.67 44.77 -1.11
N GLY A 99 -4.53 44.02 -0.41
CA GLY A 99 -5.42 43.03 -1.05
C GLY A 99 -4.71 41.77 -1.53
N SER A 100 -3.42 41.59 -1.20
CA SER A 100 -2.67 40.35 -1.42
C SER A 100 -3.34 39.18 -0.70
N LYS A 101 -3.18 37.97 -1.23
CA LYS A 101 -3.53 36.72 -0.53
C LYS A 101 -2.32 36.06 0.13
N THR A 102 -1.18 36.75 0.18
CA THR A 102 0.09 36.24 0.70
C THR A 102 0.79 37.32 1.53
N ILE A 103 1.33 36.93 2.69
CA ILE A 103 2.23 37.72 3.54
C ILE A 103 3.62 37.09 3.44
N VAL A 104 4.64 37.87 3.08
CA VAL A 104 6.04 37.43 3.01
C VAL A 104 6.77 37.91 4.26
N LEU A 105 7.43 37.00 4.96
CA LEU A 105 8.20 37.23 6.18
C LEU A 105 9.64 36.75 5.96
N ALA A 106 10.57 37.20 6.80
CA ALA A 106 11.96 36.73 6.73
C ALA A 106 12.09 35.21 6.92
N ALA A 107 11.18 34.59 7.69
CA ALA A 107 11.20 33.16 8.01
C ALA A 107 10.29 32.29 7.10
N GLY A 108 9.60 32.89 6.12
CA GLY A 108 8.69 32.16 5.24
C GLY A 108 7.50 32.99 4.76
N GLU A 109 6.45 32.33 4.28
CA GLU A 109 5.24 32.99 3.79
C GLU A 109 3.95 32.38 4.35
N ILE A 110 2.91 33.20 4.43
CA ILE A 110 1.55 32.78 4.81
C ILE A 110 0.62 33.11 3.65
N SER A 111 -0.09 32.12 3.10
CA SER A 111 -0.97 32.34 1.94
C SER A 111 -2.36 31.70 2.09
N LYS A 112 -3.37 32.34 1.48
CA LYS A 112 -4.75 31.84 1.40
C LYS A 112 -5.04 31.39 -0.04
N ARG A 113 -5.34 30.09 -0.24
CA ARG A 113 -5.65 29.48 -1.54
C ARG A 113 -6.85 28.52 -1.41
N SER A 114 -7.60 28.35 -2.49
CA SER A 114 -8.69 27.35 -2.60
C SER A 114 -8.26 26.27 -3.59
N SER A 115 -8.24 25.00 -3.19
CA SER A 115 -7.96 23.87 -4.08
C SER A 115 -9.25 23.13 -4.44
N LYS A 116 -9.35 22.68 -5.70
CA LYS A 116 -10.37 21.73 -6.16
C LYS A 116 -9.65 20.43 -6.49
N ALA A 117 -10.06 19.32 -5.89
CA ALA A 117 -9.53 17.99 -6.21
C ALA A 117 -10.51 17.23 -7.10
N VAL A 118 -9.98 16.60 -8.15
CA VAL A 118 -10.71 15.74 -9.07
C VAL A 118 -9.85 14.52 -9.37
N SER A 119 -10.42 13.32 -9.40
CA SER A 119 -9.75 12.13 -9.93
C SER A 119 -10.74 11.17 -10.60
N VAL A 120 -10.47 10.75 -11.84
CA VAL A 120 -11.20 9.70 -12.61
C VAL A 120 -10.30 9.14 -13.73
N VAL A 121 -10.41 7.84 -14.11
CA VAL A 121 -9.80 7.33 -15.37
C VAL A 121 -10.67 6.37 -16.23
N PRO A 122 -11.45 5.39 -15.69
CA PRO A 122 -12.88 5.32 -16.07
C PRO A 122 -13.74 5.28 -14.84
N THR A 123 -14.72 6.16 -14.78
CA THR A 123 -15.71 6.02 -13.72
C THR A 123 -16.71 4.95 -14.08
N VAL A 124 -17.42 4.47 -13.06
CA VAL A 124 -18.81 4.01 -13.20
C VAL A 124 -19.57 4.82 -14.26
N GLY A 125 -19.35 6.14 -14.34
CA GLY A 125 -19.89 7.02 -15.37
C GLY A 125 -19.61 6.58 -16.81
N GLU A 126 -18.43 6.05 -17.14
CA GLU A 126 -18.14 5.54 -18.48
C GLU A 126 -18.90 4.24 -18.77
N VAL A 127 -19.03 3.38 -17.76
CA VAL A 127 -19.85 2.16 -17.84
C VAL A 127 -21.33 2.52 -18.03
N LEU A 128 -21.84 3.49 -17.28
CA LEU A 128 -23.21 3.99 -17.40
C LEU A 128 -23.44 4.63 -18.77
N LYS A 129 -22.48 5.40 -19.28
CA LYS A 129 -22.57 6.05 -20.60
C LYS A 129 -22.67 5.02 -21.71
N LYS A 130 -21.78 4.03 -21.72
CA LYS A 130 -21.71 2.97 -22.73
C LYS A 130 -22.98 2.12 -22.77
N ASN A 131 -23.69 2.01 -21.64
CA ASN A 131 -24.90 1.21 -21.51
C ASN A 131 -26.19 2.05 -21.42
N HIS A 132 -26.14 3.36 -21.68
CA HIS A 132 -27.29 4.28 -21.61
C HIS A 132 -28.01 4.34 -20.24
N LEU A 133 -27.30 4.10 -19.14
CA LEU A 133 -27.85 4.01 -17.77
C LEU A 133 -27.73 5.31 -16.95
N ILE A 134 -27.17 6.38 -17.51
CA ILE A 134 -26.96 7.65 -16.78
C ILE A 134 -28.29 8.24 -16.28
N LYS A 135 -29.35 8.20 -17.09
CA LYS A 135 -30.66 8.76 -16.71
C LYS A 135 -31.24 8.02 -15.50
N PHE A 136 -31.15 6.69 -15.53
CA PHE A 136 -31.60 5.83 -14.44
C PHE A 136 -30.86 6.13 -13.13
N GLU A 137 -29.53 6.28 -13.18
CA GLU A 137 -28.72 6.59 -12.00
C GLU A 137 -29.13 7.91 -11.35
N LYS A 138 -29.36 8.97 -12.15
CA LYS A 138 -29.82 10.27 -11.66
C LYS A 138 -31.21 10.21 -11.02
N GLU A 139 -32.14 9.51 -11.66
CA GLU A 139 -33.51 9.35 -11.13
C GLU A 139 -33.52 8.58 -9.82
N ALA A 140 -32.71 7.52 -9.72
CA ALA A 140 -32.55 6.75 -8.48
C ALA A 140 -31.92 7.60 -7.37
N GLN A 141 -30.85 8.33 -7.66
CA GLN A 141 -30.18 9.18 -6.68
C GLN A 141 -31.10 10.30 -6.16
N ALA A 142 -31.97 10.87 -7.00
CA ALA A 142 -32.95 11.87 -6.59
C ALA A 142 -33.98 11.30 -5.59
N LYS A 143 -34.43 10.06 -5.82
CA LYS A 143 -35.37 9.37 -4.91
C LYS A 143 -34.73 9.07 -3.56
N PHE A 144 -33.47 8.62 -3.55
CA PHE A 144 -32.75 8.29 -2.31
C PHE A 144 -32.30 9.54 -1.54
N GLY A 145 -31.92 10.60 -2.24
CA GLY A 145 -31.47 11.86 -1.62
C GLY A 145 -32.56 12.54 -0.79
N GLY A 146 -33.83 12.42 -1.19
CA GLY A 146 -34.97 12.95 -0.43
C GLY A 146 -35.24 12.25 0.92
N VAL A 147 -34.55 11.13 1.18
CA VAL A 147 -34.71 10.32 2.41
C VAL A 147 -33.36 9.99 3.05
N PHE A 148 -32.34 10.82 2.82
CA PHE A 148 -30.99 10.67 3.41
C PHE A 148 -30.25 9.36 3.07
N LEU A 149 -30.67 8.66 2.01
CA LEU A 149 -30.00 7.46 1.50
C LEU A 149 -29.04 7.82 0.36
N LYS A 150 -27.96 7.03 0.23
CA LYS A 150 -26.97 7.17 -0.84
C LYS A 150 -26.85 5.87 -1.64
N MET A 151 -26.87 5.99 -2.96
CA MET A 151 -26.58 4.88 -3.86
C MET A 151 -25.07 4.85 -4.18
N LYS A 152 -24.47 3.65 -4.15
CA LYS A 152 -23.10 3.40 -4.60
C LYS A 152 -23.13 2.30 -5.65
N LEU A 153 -22.62 2.60 -6.84
CA LEU A 153 -22.50 1.64 -7.93
C LEU A 153 -21.04 1.22 -8.07
N GLU A 154 -20.81 -0.09 -8.24
CA GLU A 154 -19.50 -0.69 -8.38
C GLU A 154 -19.53 -1.78 -9.47
N VAL A 155 -18.40 -2.03 -10.10
CA VAL A 155 -18.27 -3.11 -11.09
C VAL A 155 -18.05 -4.43 -10.37
N SER A 156 -18.88 -5.45 -10.65
CA SER A 156 -18.77 -6.76 -10.00
C SER A 156 -17.80 -7.70 -10.72
N LYS A 157 -16.64 -7.95 -10.11
CA LYS A 157 -15.61 -8.87 -10.63
C LYS A 157 -16.11 -10.31 -10.75
N SER A 158 -16.85 -10.80 -9.75
CA SER A 158 -17.39 -12.16 -9.73
C SER A 158 -18.42 -12.36 -10.86
N ALA A 159 -19.26 -11.37 -11.13
CA ALA A 159 -20.22 -11.43 -12.24
C ALA A 159 -19.53 -11.40 -13.62
N ILE A 160 -18.45 -10.61 -13.76
CA ILE A 160 -17.62 -10.59 -14.97
C ILE A 160 -16.99 -11.96 -15.22
N GLN A 161 -16.44 -12.59 -14.19
CA GLN A 161 -15.83 -13.92 -14.30
C GLN A 161 -16.86 -15.00 -14.65
N ALA A 162 -18.05 -14.94 -14.07
CA ALA A 162 -19.13 -15.87 -14.36
C ALA A 162 -19.64 -15.79 -15.81
N ASN A 163 -19.58 -14.61 -16.45
CA ASN A 163 -19.99 -14.43 -17.84
C ASN A 163 -19.01 -13.57 -18.64
N ALA A 164 -17.82 -14.14 -18.84
CA ALA A 164 -16.69 -13.52 -19.52
C ALA A 164 -17.02 -12.97 -20.91
N SER A 165 -17.78 -13.72 -21.71
CA SER A 165 -18.13 -13.34 -23.08
C SER A 165 -19.05 -12.12 -23.12
N ALA A 166 -20.10 -12.11 -22.27
CA ALA A 166 -20.99 -10.96 -22.16
C ALA A 166 -20.28 -9.73 -21.60
N ALA A 167 -19.40 -9.91 -20.61
CA ALA A 167 -18.60 -8.82 -20.06
C ALA A 167 -17.67 -8.17 -21.10
N LYS A 168 -16.99 -8.99 -21.92
CA LYS A 168 -16.18 -8.47 -23.03
C LYS A 168 -17.02 -7.66 -24.02
N LYS A 169 -18.21 -8.14 -24.38
CA LYS A 169 -19.10 -7.46 -25.34
C LYS A 169 -19.70 -6.16 -24.79
N LEU A 170 -20.22 -6.18 -23.57
CA LEU A 170 -21.00 -5.07 -22.99
C LEU A 170 -20.12 -3.96 -22.43
N ILE A 171 -19.03 -4.32 -21.75
CA ILE A 171 -18.18 -3.35 -21.08
C ILE A 171 -16.76 -3.31 -21.63
N GLY A 172 -16.37 -4.24 -22.51
CA GLY A 172 -14.99 -4.30 -23.03
C GLY A 172 -14.01 -4.92 -22.04
N ALA A 173 -14.49 -5.77 -21.12
CA ALA A 173 -13.62 -6.45 -20.18
C ALA A 173 -12.66 -7.42 -20.89
N GLU A 174 -11.38 -7.33 -20.58
CA GLU A 174 -10.37 -8.29 -21.00
C GLU A 174 -10.10 -9.28 -19.85
N ILE A 175 -10.16 -10.57 -20.16
CA ILE A 175 -9.94 -11.64 -19.19
C ILE A 175 -8.74 -12.42 -19.66
N GLU A 176 -7.65 -12.26 -18.92
CA GLU A 176 -6.42 -12.98 -19.18
C GLU A 176 -6.50 -14.39 -18.58
N LYS A 177 -6.19 -15.41 -19.38
CA LYS A 177 -5.99 -16.77 -18.91
C LYS A 177 -4.49 -17.05 -18.85
N ARG A 178 -3.94 -17.17 -17.65
CA ARG A 178 -2.58 -17.66 -17.42
C ARG A 178 -2.64 -18.94 -16.62
N GLU A 179 -2.01 -19.99 -17.13
CA GLU A 179 -1.70 -21.16 -16.31
C GLU A 179 -0.51 -20.80 -15.42
N THR A 180 -0.62 -21.09 -14.12
CA THR A 180 0.44 -20.77 -13.14
C THR A 180 0.76 -22.02 -12.36
N LEU A 181 2.04 -22.38 -12.29
CA LEU A 181 2.52 -23.43 -11.40
C LEU A 181 2.40 -22.94 -9.95
N SER A 182 1.79 -23.75 -9.08
CA SER A 182 1.70 -23.46 -7.64
C SER A 182 2.41 -24.58 -6.86
N ILE A 183 3.39 -24.19 -6.04
CA ILE A 183 4.08 -25.09 -5.09
C ILE A 183 3.57 -24.73 -3.70
N LYS A 184 3.20 -25.73 -2.91
CA LYS A 184 2.73 -25.57 -1.53
C LYS A 184 3.47 -26.55 -0.62
N PRO A 185 4.59 -26.14 -0.01
CA PRO A 185 5.30 -26.98 0.94
C PRO A 185 4.40 -27.36 2.12
N ALA A 186 4.61 -28.55 2.67
CA ALA A 186 3.95 -28.94 3.91
C ALA A 186 4.32 -27.95 5.03
N LYS A 187 3.36 -27.59 5.89
CA LYS A 187 3.63 -26.89 7.14
C LYS A 187 4.08 -27.95 8.16
N THR A 188 5.36 -28.30 8.16
CA THR A 188 5.90 -29.11 9.24
C THR A 188 5.94 -28.23 10.48
N GLU A 189 4.98 -28.40 11.41
CA GLU A 189 5.21 -28.08 12.81
C GLU A 189 6.38 -28.96 13.24
N ILE A 190 7.52 -28.34 13.55
CA ILE A 190 8.62 -29.06 14.18
C ILE A 190 8.09 -29.39 15.58
N GLN A 191 7.64 -30.63 15.78
CA GLN A 191 7.48 -31.19 17.12
C GLN A 191 8.90 -31.34 17.69
N GLU A 192 9.27 -30.44 18.60
CA GLU A 192 10.42 -30.61 19.49
C GLU A 192 10.23 -31.80 20.43
#